data_AF-A0AAD0NC35-F1
#
_entry.id   AF-A0AAD0NC35-F1
#
_cell.length_a   1.000
_cell.length_b   1.000
_cell.length_c   1.000
_cell.angle_alpha   90.00
_cell.angle_beta   90.00
_cell.angle_gamma   90.00
#
_symmetry.space_group_name_H-M   'P 1'
#
loop_
_entity.id
_entity.type
_entity.pdbx_description
1 polymer ?
#
loop_
_entity_poly.entity_id
_entity_poly.type
_entity_poly.pdbx_seq_one_letter_code
_entity_poly.pdbx_strand_id
1 'polypeptide(L)'
;MVKRSTSNCERLDVKEIAALLESAGVAIFHASETFVGMRSLFEAIKESSEPGSLAARLAILGESLCDSEEMWFGDQQATFDGHTERFFTVASTHDRSPA
;
A
#
# COMPACT_ATOMS: atom_id res chain seq x y z
N MET A 1 -35.45 8.44 -0.22
CA MET A 1 -35.34 7.30 -1.16
C MET A 1 -34.11 7.54 -2.02
N VAL A 2 -32.94 7.03 -1.60
CA VAL A 2 -31.67 7.26 -2.31
C VAL A 2 -31.62 6.33 -3.51
N LYS A 3 -31.64 6.89 -4.72
CA LYS A 3 -31.35 6.13 -5.94
C LYS A 3 -29.92 5.61 -5.82
N ARG A 4 -29.75 4.31 -5.58
CA ARG A 4 -28.48 3.63 -5.87
C ARG A 4 -28.27 3.80 -7.36
N SER A 5 -27.35 4.67 -7.74
CA SER A 5 -26.73 4.61 -9.04
C SER A 5 -26.12 3.23 -9.15
N THR A 6 -26.79 2.31 -9.83
CA THR A 6 -26.15 1.13 -10.38
C THR A 6 -25.16 1.67 -11.39
N SER A 7 -23.93 1.94 -10.95
CA SER A 7 -22.85 2.17 -11.88
C SER A 7 -22.85 0.97 -12.81
N ASN A 8 -22.74 1.23 -14.10
CA ASN A 8 -22.41 0.19 -15.07
C ASN A 8 -21.12 -0.45 -14.58
N CYS A 9 -21.23 -1.54 -13.82
CA CYS A 9 -20.12 -2.40 -13.48
C CYS A 9 -19.83 -3.14 -14.79
N GLU A 10 -19.09 -2.49 -15.67
CA GLU A 10 -18.49 -3.17 -16.81
C GLU A 10 -17.73 -4.36 -16.22
N ARG A 11 -18.10 -5.56 -16.69
CA ARG A 11 -17.41 -6.77 -16.28
C ARG A 11 -15.99 -6.66 -16.80
N LEU A 12 -15.06 -6.40 -15.89
CA LEU A 12 -13.62 -6.41 -16.18
C LEU A 12 -13.22 -7.81 -16.66
N ASP A 13 -12.46 -7.87 -17.74
CA ASP A 13 -11.84 -9.11 -18.20
C ASP A 13 -10.72 -9.54 -17.23
N VAL A 14 -10.40 -10.83 -17.21
CA VAL A 14 -9.36 -11.41 -16.35
C VAL A 14 -8.00 -10.73 -16.59
N LYS A 15 -7.69 -10.36 -17.84
CA LYS A 15 -6.45 -9.64 -18.17
C LYS A 15 -6.41 -8.23 -17.60
N GLU A 16 -7.55 -7.54 -17.58
CA GLU A 16 -7.65 -6.20 -17.00
C GLU A 16 -7.49 -6.25 -15.48
N ILE A 17 -8.07 -7.27 -14.83
CA ILE A 17 -7.89 -7.52 -13.39
C ILE A 17 -6.42 -7.82 -13.08
N ALA A 18 -5.77 -8.67 -13.88
CA ALA A 18 -4.36 -8.99 -13.70
C ALA A 18 -3.45 -7.75 -13.86
N ALA A 19 -3.71 -6.91 -14.86
CA ALA A 19 -2.98 -5.66 -15.06
C ALA A 19 -3.17 -4.66 -13.90
N LEU A 20 -4.41 -4.56 -13.37
CA LEU A 20 -4.69 -3.71 -12.21
C LEU A 20 -3.99 -4.23 -10.94
N LEU A 21 -3.94 -5.55 -10.73
CA LEU A 21 -3.21 -6.16 -9.62
C LEU A 21 -1.70 -5.92 -9.71
N GLU A 22 -1.12 -6.09 -10.89
CA GLU A 22 0.30 -5.80 -11.13
C GLU A 22 0.61 -4.32 -10.88
N SER A 23 -0.20 -3.42 -11.45
CA SER A 23 -0.05 -1.98 -11.24
C SER A 23 -0.18 -1.59 -9.76
N ALA A 24 -1.12 -2.20 -9.03
CA ALA A 24 -1.28 -1.97 -7.60
C ALA A 24 -0.06 -2.49 -6.82
N GLY A 25 0.46 -3.67 -7.15
CA GLY A 25 1.67 -4.22 -6.53
C GLY A 25 2.89 -3.32 -6.72
N VAL A 26 3.09 -2.77 -7.92
CA VAL A 26 4.16 -1.79 -8.18
C VAL A 26 3.97 -0.51 -7.36
N ALA A 27 2.74 0.00 -7.28
CA ALA A 27 2.44 1.19 -6.48
C ALA A 27 2.69 0.95 -4.98
N ILE A 28 2.34 -0.23 -4.48
CA ILE A 28 2.59 -0.62 -3.09
C ILE A 28 4.09 -0.66 -2.80
N PHE A 29 4.86 -1.31 -3.67
CA PHE A 29 6.31 -1.37 -3.56
C PHE A 29 6.96 0.02 -3.49
N HIS A 30 6.58 0.92 -4.41
CA HIS A 30 7.09 2.30 -4.40
C HIS A 30 6.69 3.09 -3.15
N ALA A 31 5.48 2.88 -2.64
CA ALA A 31 5.05 3.51 -1.39
C ALA A 31 5.93 3.04 -0.21
N SER A 32 6.20 1.74 -0.10
CA SER A 32 7.12 1.20 0.91
C SER A 32 8.52 1.81 0.82
N GLU A 33 9.11 1.90 -0.39
CA GLU A 33 10.42 2.55 -0.59
C GLU A 33 10.41 4.02 -0.20
N THR A 34 9.29 4.72 -0.42
CA THR A 34 9.14 6.14 -0.07
C THR A 34 9.20 6.34 1.44
N PHE A 35 8.55 5.48 2.24
CA PHE A 35 8.64 5.55 3.71
C PHE A 35 10.07 5.37 4.22
N VAL A 36 10.82 4.42 3.64
CA VAL A 36 12.25 4.22 3.95
C VAL A 36 13.04 5.49 3.65
N GLY A 37 12.85 6.07 2.45
CA GLY A 37 13.54 7.30 2.05
C GLY A 37 13.22 8.50 2.96
N MET A 38 11.96 8.67 3.36
CA MET A 38 11.55 9.73 4.29
C MET A 38 12.18 9.56 5.67
N ARG A 39 12.20 8.33 6.21
CA ARG A 39 12.85 8.04 7.49
C ARG A 39 14.33 8.39 7.45
N SER A 40 15.05 7.96 6.42
CA SER A 40 16.47 8.30 6.23
C SER A 40 16.70 9.81 6.11
N LEU A 41 15.78 10.55 5.49
CA LEU A 41 15.87 12.00 5.40
C LEU A 41 15.72 12.67 6.76
N PHE A 42 14.75 12.25 7.58
CA PHE A 42 14.59 12.79 8.92
C PHE A 42 15.77 12.40 9.84
N GLU A 43 16.28 11.18 9.72
CA GLU A 43 17.47 10.74 10.44
C GLU A 43 18.69 11.62 10.09
N ALA A 44 18.93 11.89 8.81
CA ALA A 44 20.00 12.77 8.37
C ALA A 44 19.82 14.22 8.88
N ILE A 45 18.59 14.74 8.92
CA ILE A 45 18.31 16.07 9.51
C ILE A 45 18.62 16.06 11.00
N LYS A 46 18.20 15.02 11.72
CA LYS A 46 18.44 14.88 13.16
C LYS A 46 19.94 14.85 13.47
N GLU A 47 20.72 14.06 12.71
CA GLU A 47 22.17 13.93 12.87
C GLU A 47 22.95 15.21 12.54
N SER A 48 22.47 15.97 11.56
CA SER A 48 23.12 17.24 11.13
C SER A 48 22.68 18.46 11.95
N SER A 49 21.67 18.32 12.81
CA SER A 49 21.12 19.42 13.60
C SER A 49 21.73 19.50 15.00
N GLU A 50 21.80 20.71 15.54
CA GLU A 50 22.16 20.89 16.95
C GLU A 50 21.13 20.19 17.87
N PRO A 51 21.56 19.43 18.89
CA PRO A 51 20.65 18.77 19.82
C PRO A 51 19.69 19.76 20.48
N GLY A 52 18.39 19.45 20.46
CA GLY A 52 17.34 20.30 21.04
C GLY A 52 16.90 21.48 20.16
N SER A 53 17.56 21.72 19.02
CA SER A 53 17.12 22.70 18.04
C SER A 53 15.72 22.40 17.51
N LEU A 54 15.07 23.39 16.89
CA LEU A 54 13.78 23.18 16.22
C LEU A 54 13.89 22.11 15.12
N ALA A 55 14.98 22.12 14.34
CA ALA A 55 15.22 21.16 13.27
C ALA A 55 15.32 19.72 13.80
N ALA A 56 16.10 19.48 14.87
CA ALA A 56 16.21 18.17 15.50
C ALA A 56 14.86 17.66 16.04
N ARG A 57 14.06 18.54 16.65
CA ARG A 57 12.72 18.18 17.17
C ARG A 57 11.72 17.86 16.05
N LEU A 58 11.74 18.63 14.97
CA LEU A 58 10.91 18.37 13.80
C LEU A 58 11.31 17.07 13.09
N ALA A 59 12.60 16.75 13.05
CA ALA A 59 13.09 15.48 12.52
C ALA A 59 12.59 14.29 13.34
N ILE A 60 12.66 14.36 14.68
CA ILE A 60 12.11 13.33 15.58
C ILE A 60 10.60 13.16 15.37
N LEU A 61 9.86 14.26 15.23
CA LEU A 61 8.43 14.20 14.93
C LEU A 61 8.16 13.56 13.55
N GLY A 62 8.97 13.89 12.55
CA GLY A 62 8.92 13.31 11.21
C GLY A 62 9.17 11.80 11.20
N GLU A 63 10.19 11.32 11.93
CA GLU A 63 10.46 9.89 12.13
C GLU A 63 9.23 9.19 12.74
N SER A 64 8.68 9.75 13.83
CA SER A 64 7.50 9.17 14.49
C SER A 64 6.26 9.14 13.58
N LEU A 65 6.09 10.14 12.72
CA LEU A 65 5.00 10.15 11.75
C LEU A 65 5.21 9.08 10.68
N CYS A 66 6.43 8.92 10.17
CA CYS A 66 6.75 7.87 9.21
C CYS A 66 6.48 6.48 9.78
N ASP A 67 6.81 6.23 11.05
CA ASP A 67 6.52 4.96 11.72
C ASP A 67 5.02 4.66 11.80
N SER A 68 4.21 5.67 12.16
CA SER A 68 2.76 5.54 12.25
C SER A 68 2.11 5.28 10.89
N GLU A 69 2.52 6.04 9.88
CA GLU A 69 1.97 5.92 8.52
C GLU A 69 2.44 4.62 7.84
N GLU A 70 3.68 4.18 8.06
CA GLU A 70 4.17 2.88 7.57
C GLU A 70 3.38 1.72 8.20
N MET A 71 3.08 1.79 9.50
CA MET A 71 2.27 0.76 10.17
C MET A 71 0.85 0.71 9.59
N TRP A 72 0.20 1.87 9.44
CA TRP A 72 -1.12 1.94 8.82
C TRP A 72 -1.10 1.42 7.38
N PHE A 73 -0.08 1.78 6.61
CA PHE A 73 0.11 1.32 5.23
C PHE A 73 0.32 -0.20 5.17
N GLY A 74 1.11 -0.76 6.10
CA GLY A 74 1.32 -2.19 6.23
C GLY A 74 0.02 -2.96 6.43
N ASP A 75 -0.93 -2.44 7.22
CA ASP A 75 -2.26 -3.03 7.39
C ASP A 75 -3.08 -3.02 6.08
N GLN A 76 -2.96 -1.93 5.30
CA GLN A 76 -3.61 -1.85 3.98
C GLN A 76 -3.00 -2.84 2.99
N GLN A 77 -1.67 -2.98 2.98
CA GLN A 77 -0.96 -3.94 2.15
C GLN A 77 -1.36 -5.37 2.50
N ALA A 78 -1.39 -5.74 3.78
CA ALA A 78 -1.82 -7.06 4.22
C ALA A 78 -3.27 -7.37 3.79
N THR A 79 -4.13 -6.36 3.82
CA THR A 79 -5.51 -6.48 3.32
C THR A 79 -5.54 -6.73 1.81
N PHE A 80 -4.74 -5.99 1.04
CA PHE A 80 -4.60 -6.18 -0.40
C PHE A 80 -4.06 -7.57 -0.75
N ASP A 81 -3.02 -8.03 -0.06
CA ASP A 81 -2.42 -9.35 -0.26
C ASP A 81 -3.42 -10.46 0.02
N GLY A 82 -4.17 -10.37 1.14
CA GLY A 82 -5.21 -11.33 1.48
C GLY A 82 -6.35 -11.39 0.45
N HIS A 83 -6.72 -10.25 -0.15
CA HIS A 83 -7.68 -10.23 -1.26
C HIS A 83 -7.09 -10.91 -2.51
N THR A 84 -5.86 -10.58 -2.87
CA THR A 84 -5.17 -11.10 -4.05
C THR A 84 -5.01 -12.62 -3.96
N GLU A 85 -4.53 -13.14 -2.83
CA GLU A 85 -4.38 -14.58 -2.58
C GLU A 85 -5.70 -15.35 -2.74
N ARG A 86 -6.80 -14.80 -2.22
CA ARG A 86 -8.14 -15.39 -2.33
C ARG A 86 -8.57 -15.59 -3.78
N PHE A 87 -8.24 -14.65 -4.67
CA PHE A 87 -8.60 -14.78 -6.09
C PHE A 87 -7.68 -15.74 -6.85
N PHE A 88 -6.39 -15.81 -6.49
CA PHE A 88 -5.48 -16.82 -7.04
C PHE A 88 -5.88 -18.26 -6.67
N THR A 89 -6.37 -18.50 -5.45
CA THR A 89 -6.83 -19.84 -5.02
C THR A 89 -8.16 -20.25 -5.67
N VAL A 90 -9.05 -19.29 -5.97
CA VAL A 90 -10.31 -19.59 -6.67
C VAL A 90 -10.05 -19.97 -8.13
N ALA A 91 -9.11 -19.30 -8.82
CA ALA A 91 -8.76 -19.65 -10.21
C ALA A 91 -8.22 -21.09 -10.36
N SER A 92 -7.44 -21.56 -9.38
CA SER A 92 -6.83 -22.90 -9.40
C SER A 92 -7.79 -24.04 -9.03
N THR A 93 -8.99 -23.73 -8.52
CA THR A 93 -10.04 -24.73 -8.24
C THR A 93 -11.05 -24.88 -9.37
N HIS A 94 -11.22 -23.87 -10.22
CA HIS A 94 -12.14 -23.94 -11.36
C HIS A 94 -11.58 -24.79 -12.53
N ASP A 95 -10.25 -24.94 -12.63
CA ASP A 95 -9.59 -25.77 -13.65
C ASP A 95 -9.61 -27.28 -13.34
N ARG A 96 -10.24 -27.69 -12.22
CA ARG A 96 -10.40 -29.09 -11.80
C ARG A 96 -11.84 -29.59 -11.87
N SER A 97 -12.67 -29.06 -12.76
CA SER A 97 -13.97 -29.68 -13.06
C SER A 97 -13.79 -30.71 -14.19
N PRO A 98 -13.86 -32.02 -13.90
CA PRO A 98 -13.84 -33.03 -14.96
C PRO A 98 -15.16 -32.98 -15.74
N ALA A 99 -15.04 -32.96 -17.07
CA ALA A 99 -16.14 -33.31 -17.96
C ALA A 99 -16.55 -34.78 -17.79
#